data_AF-A0A9Q1H777-F1
#
_entry.id   AF-A0A9Q1H777-F1
#
_cell.length_a   1.000
_cell.length_b   1.000
_cell.length_c   1.000
_cell.angle_alpha   90.00
_cell.angle_beta   90.00
_cell.angle_gamma   90.00
#
_symmetry.space_group_name_H-M   'P 1'
#
loop_
_entity.id
_entity.type
_entity.pdbx_description
1 polymer ?
#
loop_
_entity_poly.entity_id
_entity_poly.type
_entity_poly.pdbx_seq_one_letter_code
_entity_poly.pdbx_strand_id
1 'polypeptide(L)'
;MINTVRIFSDDIGMKFGLEKCCRLIIKRGKVEVTQGLLLDIGKIRDVEEEKGYKYPGILQGMENLQKQVEANTMKTYTKRISQVMNTKLSGQNKIQAINTYAMPVVSYTAGIIEWTQTEMKDLDRKTRKLLNIYGGLQPREEVHRLYLPRHHGGRGLKEVEATVTAESVGLD
;
A
#
# COMPACT_ATOMS: atom_id res chain seq x y z
N MET A 1 -21.88 -17.63 18.18
CA MET A 1 -21.11 -17.78 16.92
C MET A 1 -19.62 -18.01 17.17
N ILE A 2 -18.89 -17.14 17.89
CA ILE A 2 -17.44 -17.32 18.16
C ILE A 2 -17.12 -18.67 18.81
N ASN A 3 -17.87 -19.08 19.84
CA ASN A 3 -17.64 -20.37 20.51
C ASN A 3 -17.87 -21.56 19.56
N THR A 4 -18.83 -21.45 18.65
CA THR A 4 -19.12 -22.47 17.63
C THR A 4 -17.95 -22.63 16.65
N VAL A 5 -17.42 -21.51 16.12
CA VAL A 5 -16.28 -21.54 15.19
C VAL A 5 -15.03 -22.10 15.88
N ARG A 6 -14.84 -21.82 17.17
CA ARG A 6 -13.75 -22.40 17.95
C ARG A 6 -13.87 -23.92 18.04
N ILE A 7 -15.04 -24.44 18.42
CA ILE A 7 -15.28 -25.89 18.51
C ILE A 7 -14.92 -26.57 17.18
N PHE A 8 -15.44 -26.04 16.08
CA PHE A 8 -15.11 -26.57 14.76
C PHE A 8 -13.62 -26.44 14.40
N SER A 9 -12.95 -25.34 14.80
CA SER A 9 -11.52 -25.16 14.57
C SER A 9 -10.69 -26.19 15.33
N ASP A 10 -11.03 -26.41 16.61
CA ASP A 10 -10.36 -27.39 17.46
C ASP A 10 -10.59 -28.82 16.92
N ASP A 11 -11.80 -29.13 16.44
CA ASP A 11 -12.16 -30.43 15.85
C ASP A 11 -11.35 -30.75 14.58
N ILE A 12 -11.02 -29.74 13.77
CA ILE A 12 -10.17 -29.89 12.58
C ILE A 12 -8.67 -29.71 12.88
N GLY A 13 -8.28 -29.53 14.15
CA GLY A 13 -6.89 -29.35 14.58
C GLY A 13 -6.30 -27.96 14.30
N MET A 14 -7.14 -26.95 14.02
CA MET A 14 -6.73 -25.57 13.80
C MET A 14 -6.91 -24.70 15.07
N LYS A 15 -5.96 -23.81 15.32
CA LYS A 15 -6.12 -22.79 16.38
C LYS A 15 -6.98 -21.64 15.86
N PHE A 16 -8.06 -21.31 16.58
CA PHE A 16 -8.94 -20.19 16.24
C PHE A 16 -8.22 -18.83 16.22
N GLY A 17 -7.26 -18.59 17.12
CA GLY A 17 -6.41 -17.39 17.12
C GLY A 17 -7.07 -16.13 17.68
N LEU A 18 -7.64 -16.21 18.90
CA LEU A 18 -8.27 -15.08 19.60
C LEU A 18 -7.39 -13.84 19.70
N GLU A 19 -6.07 -14.03 19.80
CA GLU A 19 -5.08 -12.95 19.87
C GLU A 19 -5.03 -12.07 18.62
N LYS A 20 -5.60 -12.56 17.49
CA LYS A 20 -5.72 -11.81 16.23
C LYS A 20 -7.07 -11.13 16.08
N CYS A 21 -8.01 -11.37 16.99
CA CYS A 21 -9.32 -10.76 16.98
C CYS A 21 -9.28 -9.41 17.71
N CYS A 22 -9.88 -8.39 17.11
CA CYS A 22 -10.22 -7.14 17.78
C CYS A 22 -11.68 -6.79 17.51
N ARG A 23 -12.27 -5.98 18.41
CA ARG A 23 -13.64 -5.50 18.29
C ARG A 23 -13.66 -3.99 18.08
N LEU A 24 -14.59 -3.52 17.26
CA LEU A 24 -14.89 -2.10 17.10
C LEU A 24 -16.36 -1.88 17.45
N ILE A 25 -16.66 -1.01 18.42
CA ILE A 25 -18.03 -0.62 18.76
C ILE A 25 -18.25 0.80 18.27
N ILE A 26 -19.27 0.98 17.43
CA ILE A 26 -19.64 2.27 16.89
C ILE A 26 -21.03 2.62 17.40
N LYS A 27 -21.16 3.75 18.09
CA LYS A 27 -22.45 4.32 18.48
C LYS A 27 -22.55 5.77 18.01
N ARG A 28 -23.60 6.06 17.24
CA ARG A 28 -23.86 7.41 16.68
C ARG A 28 -22.65 7.99 15.94
N GLY A 29 -21.94 7.15 15.18
CA GLY A 29 -20.77 7.56 14.38
C GLY A 29 -19.48 7.78 15.16
N LYS A 30 -19.44 7.50 16.47
CA LYS A 30 -18.23 7.57 17.29
C LYS A 30 -17.82 6.17 17.75
N VAL A 31 -16.51 5.92 17.80
CA VAL A 31 -16.00 4.70 18.40
C VAL A 31 -16.16 4.80 19.91
N GLU A 32 -16.77 3.80 20.53
CA GLU A 32 -16.79 3.67 21.98
C GLU A 32 -15.61 2.81 22.42
N VAL A 33 -14.72 3.40 23.23
CA VAL A 33 -13.68 2.65 23.93
C VAL A 33 -14.31 1.94 25.11
N THR A 34 -14.19 0.62 25.15
CA THR A 34 -14.61 -0.17 26.31
C THR A 34 -13.44 -1.00 26.83
N GLN A 35 -13.68 -1.81 27.86
CA GLN A 35 -12.65 -2.68 28.39
C GLN A 35 -12.39 -3.92 27.52
N GLY A 36 -13.01 -4.06 26.33
CA GLY A 36 -12.96 -5.27 25.51
C GLY A 36 -14.08 -6.26 25.80
N LEU A 37 -14.17 -7.32 25.00
CA LEU A 37 -15.15 -8.40 25.16
C LEU A 37 -14.50 -9.56 25.92
N LEU A 38 -15.00 -9.83 27.12
CA LEU A 38 -14.63 -11.02 27.87
C LEU A 38 -15.43 -12.22 27.32
N LEU A 39 -14.73 -13.29 27.00
CA LEU A 39 -15.29 -14.58 26.63
C LEU A 39 -14.67 -15.65 27.55
N ASP A 40 -15.33 -16.80 27.69
CA ASP A 40 -14.82 -17.93 28.50
C ASP A 40 -13.44 -18.42 28.05
N ILE A 41 -13.08 -18.10 26.80
CA ILE A 41 -11.88 -18.52 26.09
C ILE A 41 -10.78 -17.46 26.09
N GLY A 42 -11.05 -16.26 26.62
CA GLY A 42 -10.11 -15.15 26.66
C GLY A 42 -10.76 -13.80 26.38
N LYS A 43 -9.93 -12.77 26.24
CA LYS A 43 -10.37 -11.39 26.09
C LYS A 43 -10.05 -10.86 24.69
N ILE A 44 -11.08 -10.44 23.97
CA ILE A 44 -10.93 -9.69 22.71
C ILE A 44 -10.80 -8.21 23.07
N ARG A 45 -9.71 -7.58 22.63
CA ARG A 45 -9.48 -6.15 22.89
C ARG A 45 -10.26 -5.30 21.89
N ASP A 46 -10.54 -4.07 22.28
CA ASP A 46 -11.06 -3.09 21.32
C ASP A 46 -9.92 -2.58 20.42
N VAL A 47 -10.25 -2.18 19.20
CA VAL A 47 -9.31 -1.55 18.27
C VAL A 47 -8.90 -0.18 18.84
N GLU A 48 -7.60 0.07 18.94
CA GLU A 48 -7.08 1.40 19.30
C GLU A 48 -7.33 2.37 18.13
N GLU A 49 -8.04 3.49 18.37
CA GLU A 49 -8.38 4.47 17.33
C GLU A 49 -7.13 4.99 16.58
N GLU A 50 -6.05 5.30 17.30
CA GLU A 50 -4.81 5.83 16.70
C GLU A 50 -4.07 4.81 15.83
N LYS A 51 -4.13 3.53 16.19
CA LYS A 51 -3.45 2.46 15.43
C LYS A 51 -4.33 1.86 14.34
N GLY A 52 -5.64 2.10 14.38
CA GLY A 52 -6.61 1.51 13.47
C GLY A 52 -6.52 -0.02 13.40
N TYR A 53 -7.15 -0.59 12.39
CA TYR A 53 -7.03 -2.00 12.04
C TYR A 53 -6.36 -2.14 10.68
N LYS A 54 -5.40 -3.06 10.55
CA LYS A 54 -4.71 -3.31 9.28
C LYS A 54 -5.39 -4.44 8.54
N TYR A 55 -6.13 -4.12 7.49
CA TYR A 55 -6.83 -5.09 6.65
C TYR A 55 -6.37 -5.00 5.20
N PRO A 56 -6.34 -6.14 4.50
CA PRO A 56 -5.14 -6.75 3.89
C PRO A 56 -3.98 -5.78 3.62
N GLY A 57 -3.29 -5.37 4.68
CA GLY A 57 -2.08 -4.57 4.57
C GLY A 57 -2.29 -3.05 4.65
N ILE A 58 -3.52 -2.56 4.60
CA ILE A 58 -3.89 -1.13 4.60
C ILE A 58 -4.51 -0.77 5.94
N LEU A 59 -4.19 0.43 6.42
CA LEU A 59 -4.74 0.98 7.65
C LEU A 59 -6.19 1.42 7.42
N GLN A 60 -7.11 0.84 8.17
CA GLN A 60 -8.55 1.14 8.14
C GLN A 60 -9.03 1.54 9.54
N GLY A 61 -10.00 2.44 9.60
CA GLY A 61 -10.56 2.97 10.85
C GLY A 61 -11.69 3.96 10.55
N MET A 62 -12.29 4.55 11.59
CA MET A 62 -13.42 5.49 11.42
C MET A 62 -12.99 6.89 10.96
N GLU A 63 -11.80 7.34 11.35
CA GLU A 63 -11.26 8.62 10.87
C GLU A 63 -10.68 8.49 9.46
N ASN A 64 -10.51 9.63 8.77
CA ASN A 64 -9.83 9.72 7.47
C ASN A 64 -8.34 9.36 7.59
N LEU A 65 -8.06 8.06 7.66
CA LEU A 65 -6.71 7.47 7.65
C LEU A 65 -6.08 7.47 6.25
N GLN A 66 -6.80 7.97 5.24
CA GLN A 66 -6.33 8.09 3.85
C GLN A 66 -4.96 8.76 3.75
N LYS A 67 -4.75 9.90 4.43
CA LYS A 67 -3.45 10.60 4.45
C LYS A 67 -2.32 9.75 5.04
N GLN A 68 -2.61 8.93 6.05
CA GLN A 68 -1.61 8.03 6.62
C GLN A 68 -1.29 6.87 5.67
N VAL A 69 -2.31 6.30 5.02
CA VAL A 69 -2.15 5.25 4.02
C VAL A 69 -1.31 5.77 2.84
N GLU A 70 -1.63 6.95 2.34
CA GLU A 70 -0.89 7.65 1.28
C GLU A 70 0.59 7.87 1.69
N ALA A 71 0.85 8.47 2.85
CA ALA A 71 2.20 8.71 3.34
C ALA A 71 3.01 7.41 3.49
N ASN A 72 2.39 6.35 4.00
CA ASN A 72 3.01 5.03 4.13
C ASN A 72 3.29 4.40 2.75
N THR A 73 2.39 4.60 1.79
CA THR A 73 2.52 4.14 0.41
C THR A 73 3.70 4.83 -0.26
N MET A 74 3.75 6.16 -0.22
CA MET A 74 4.86 6.96 -0.76
C MET A 74 6.21 6.58 -0.13
N LYS A 75 6.25 6.41 1.19
CA LYS A 75 7.45 5.98 1.92
C LYS A 75 7.91 4.60 1.47
N THR A 76 7.00 3.64 1.37
CA THR A 76 7.31 2.28 0.94
C THR A 76 7.77 2.25 -0.52
N TYR A 77 7.06 2.93 -1.40
CA TYR A 77 7.40 3.05 -2.83
C TYR A 77 8.81 3.62 -3.04
N THR A 78 9.10 4.77 -2.42
CA THR A 78 10.42 5.41 -2.52
C THR A 78 11.54 4.55 -1.93
N LYS A 79 11.30 3.87 -0.80
CA LYS A 79 12.23 2.89 -0.23
C LYS A 79 12.53 1.77 -1.23
N ARG A 80 11.51 1.21 -1.88
CA ARG A 80 11.68 0.13 -2.87
C ARG A 80 12.48 0.60 -4.07
N ILE A 81 12.25 1.82 -4.58
CA ILE A 81 13.08 2.40 -5.64
C ILE A 81 14.55 2.49 -5.21
N SER A 82 14.84 3.08 -4.04
CA SER A 82 16.21 3.16 -3.53
C SER A 82 16.87 1.79 -3.39
N GLN A 83 16.14 0.77 -2.92
CA GLN A 83 16.65 -0.60 -2.85
C GLN A 83 17.00 -1.15 -4.22
N VAL A 84 16.11 -1.02 -5.21
CA VAL A 84 16.36 -1.46 -6.60
C VAL A 84 17.55 -0.71 -7.20
N MET A 85 17.66 0.59 -6.96
CA MET A 85 18.74 1.40 -7.52
C MET A 85 20.11 1.05 -6.95
N ASN A 86 20.18 0.61 -5.69
CA ASN A 86 21.41 0.12 -5.05
C ASN A 86 21.85 -1.27 -5.52
N THR A 87 21.02 -2.00 -6.28
CA THR A 87 21.43 -3.31 -6.81
C THR A 87 22.45 -3.18 -7.94
N LYS A 88 23.15 -4.29 -8.22
CA LYS A 88 24.05 -4.44 -9.38
C LYS A 88 23.32 -4.80 -10.69
N LEU A 89 21.99 -4.64 -10.74
CA LEU A 89 21.21 -4.91 -11.94
C LEU A 89 21.56 -3.94 -13.08
N SER A 90 21.42 -4.40 -14.32
CA SER A 90 21.54 -3.54 -15.49
C SER A 90 20.43 -2.48 -15.49
N GLY A 91 20.62 -1.36 -16.21
CA GLY A 91 19.60 -0.30 -16.28
C GLY A 91 18.24 -0.81 -16.76
N GLN A 92 18.22 -1.78 -17.68
CA GLN A 92 16.99 -2.46 -18.11
C GLN A 92 16.32 -3.21 -16.97
N ASN A 93 17.09 -4.04 -16.27
CA ASN A 93 16.57 -4.87 -15.20
C ASN A 93 16.15 -4.03 -13.99
N LYS A 94 16.79 -2.88 -13.75
CA LYS A 94 16.36 -1.91 -12.73
C LYS A 94 14.98 -1.32 -13.05
N ILE A 95 14.73 -0.88 -14.27
CA ILE A 95 13.41 -0.36 -14.66
C ILE A 95 12.34 -1.45 -14.54
N GLN A 96 12.62 -2.66 -15.02
CA GLN A 96 11.72 -3.79 -14.86
C GLN A 96 11.45 -4.10 -13.38
N ALA A 97 12.48 -4.11 -12.54
CA ALA A 97 12.34 -4.32 -11.11
C ALA A 97 11.52 -3.21 -10.44
N ILE A 98 11.67 -1.94 -10.82
CA ILE A 98 10.81 -0.85 -10.31
C ILE A 98 9.35 -1.11 -10.68
N ASN A 99 9.07 -1.45 -11.94
CA ASN A 99 7.72 -1.73 -12.41
C ASN A 99 7.09 -2.95 -11.70
N THR A 100 7.87 -3.99 -11.38
CA THR A 100 7.37 -5.23 -10.77
C THR A 100 7.35 -5.17 -9.24
N TYR A 101 8.27 -4.43 -8.61
CA TYR A 101 8.42 -4.43 -7.15
C TYR A 101 7.90 -3.15 -6.49
N ALA A 102 8.19 -1.98 -7.05
CA ALA A 102 7.77 -0.71 -6.44
C ALA A 102 6.36 -0.32 -6.87
N MET A 103 6.06 -0.37 -8.17
CA MET A 103 4.78 0.09 -8.71
C MET A 103 3.53 -0.57 -8.09
N PRO A 104 3.53 -1.88 -7.77
CA PRO A 104 2.35 -2.50 -7.15
C PRO A 104 1.95 -1.90 -5.80
N VAL A 105 2.87 -1.23 -5.09
CA VAL A 105 2.55 -0.52 -3.84
C VAL A 105 1.54 0.59 -4.09
N VAL A 106 1.66 1.29 -5.22
CA VAL A 106 0.82 2.42 -5.59
C VAL A 106 -0.43 1.95 -6.34
N SER A 107 -0.30 0.98 -7.26
CA SER A 107 -1.47 0.46 -7.98
C SER A 107 -2.49 -0.17 -7.05
N TYR A 108 -2.03 -0.90 -6.02
CA TYR A 108 -2.93 -1.49 -5.03
C TYR A 108 -3.74 -0.47 -4.24
N THR A 109 -3.19 0.73 -4.00
CA THR A 109 -3.91 1.78 -3.29
C THR A 109 -4.76 2.66 -4.19
N ALA A 110 -4.60 2.58 -5.52
CA ALA A 110 -5.35 3.37 -6.50
C ALA A 110 -6.87 3.26 -6.36
N GLY A 111 -7.38 2.07 -6.03
CA GLY A 111 -8.80 1.82 -5.81
C GLY A 111 -9.30 2.04 -4.38
N ILE A 112 -8.41 2.44 -3.47
CA ILE A 112 -8.69 2.46 -2.02
C ILE A 112 -8.58 3.87 -1.45
N ILE A 113 -7.66 4.68 -1.99
CA ILE A 113 -7.50 6.08 -1.63
C ILE A 113 -7.75 6.97 -2.84
N GLU A 114 -8.35 8.13 -2.59
CA GLU A 114 -8.54 9.16 -3.61
C GLU A 114 -7.21 9.89 -3.85
N TRP A 115 -6.49 9.50 -4.89
CA TRP A 115 -5.26 10.16 -5.29
C TRP A 115 -5.55 11.47 -6.00
N THR A 116 -4.95 12.56 -5.52
CA THR A 116 -4.99 13.82 -6.27
C THR A 116 -3.96 13.82 -7.40
N GLN A 117 -4.25 14.58 -8.46
CA GLN A 117 -3.31 14.72 -9.58
C GLN A 117 -1.95 15.28 -9.14
N THR A 118 -1.94 16.17 -8.14
CA THR A 118 -0.72 16.77 -7.60
C THR A 118 0.15 15.73 -6.91
N GLU A 119 -0.45 14.87 -6.07
CA GLU A 119 0.28 13.81 -5.34
C GLU A 119 0.90 12.78 -6.30
N MET A 120 0.16 12.38 -7.34
CA MET A 120 0.68 11.47 -8.36
C MET A 120 1.87 12.08 -9.10
N LYS A 121 1.74 13.33 -9.57
CA LYS A 121 2.82 14.05 -10.25
C LYS A 121 4.03 14.27 -9.37
N ASP A 122 3.83 14.54 -8.07
CA ASP A 122 4.92 14.68 -7.11
C ASP A 122 5.64 13.36 -6.85
N LEU A 123 4.93 12.23 -6.83
CA LEU A 123 5.55 10.91 -6.74
C LEU A 123 6.37 10.58 -7.99
N ASP A 124 5.89 10.96 -9.18
CA ASP A 124 6.65 10.84 -10.44
C ASP A 124 7.90 11.74 -10.45
N ARG A 125 7.80 12.99 -9.99
CA ARG A 125 8.96 13.89 -9.80
C ARG A 125 9.97 13.29 -8.84
N LYS A 126 9.51 12.73 -7.71
CA LYS A 126 10.37 12.10 -6.70
C LYS A 126 11.05 10.84 -7.25
N THR A 127 10.35 10.04 -8.05
CA THR A 127 10.91 8.89 -8.76
C THR A 127 12.06 9.32 -9.67
N ARG A 128 11.84 10.34 -10.51
CA ARG A 128 12.89 10.88 -11.40
C ARG A 128 14.07 11.45 -10.62
N LYS A 129 13.83 12.16 -9.52
CA LYS A 129 14.88 12.66 -8.63
C LYS A 129 15.73 11.52 -8.05
N LEU A 130 15.10 10.44 -7.58
CA LEU A 130 15.83 9.26 -7.09
C LEU A 130 16.66 8.62 -8.19
N LEU A 131 16.08 8.41 -9.38
CA LEU A 131 16.82 7.87 -10.52
C LEU A 131 18.04 8.72 -10.87
N ASN A 132 17.91 10.05 -10.84
CA ASN A 132 19.02 10.97 -11.08
C ASN A 132 20.13 10.84 -10.03
N ILE A 133 19.77 10.82 -8.74
CA ILE A 133 20.72 10.68 -7.62
C ILE A 133 21.54 9.39 -7.73
N TYR A 134 20.90 8.29 -8.13
CA TYR A 134 21.57 7.00 -8.30
C TYR A 134 22.24 6.82 -9.68
N GLY A 135 22.34 7.88 -10.48
CA GLY A 135 22.96 7.84 -11.83
C GLY A 135 22.17 7.04 -12.87
N GLY A 136 20.91 6.71 -12.59
CA GLY A 136 20.01 5.98 -13.48
C GLY A 136 19.35 6.86 -14.55
N LEU A 137 19.36 8.18 -14.40
CA LEU A 137 18.80 9.15 -15.33
C LEU A 137 19.76 10.34 -15.49
N GLN A 138 20.01 10.80 -16.72
CA GLN A 138 20.83 11.99 -16.92
C GLN A 138 20.00 13.26 -16.60
N PRO A 139 20.58 14.33 -15.98
CA PRO A 139 19.83 15.52 -15.57
C PRO A 139 19.03 16.25 -16.66
N ARG A 140 19.45 16.13 -17.93
CA ARG A 140 18.80 16.74 -19.09
C ARG A 140 18.10 15.72 -20.00
N GLU A 141 17.91 14.50 -19.52
CA GLU A 141 17.22 13.48 -20.30
C GLU A 141 15.75 13.83 -20.49
N GLU A 142 15.22 13.55 -21.68
CA GLU A 142 13.81 13.76 -21.98
C GLU A 142 12.93 12.88 -21.09
N VAL A 143 11.98 13.52 -20.41
CA VAL A 143 11.05 12.84 -19.50
C VAL A 143 10.16 11.84 -20.24
N HIS A 144 9.69 12.20 -21.43
CA HIS A 144 8.81 11.35 -22.22
C HIS A 144 9.48 10.01 -22.59
N ARG A 145 10.78 10.04 -22.94
CA ARG A 145 11.57 8.84 -23.23
C ARG A 145 11.65 7.86 -22.06
N LEU A 146 11.61 8.35 -20.81
CA LEU A 146 11.63 7.50 -19.62
C LEU A 146 10.42 6.57 -19.57
N TYR A 147 9.24 7.10 -19.88
CA TYR A 147 7.97 6.39 -19.78
C TYR A 147 7.60 5.63 -21.06
N LEU A 148 8.10 6.08 -22.22
CA LEU A 148 7.87 5.44 -23.50
C LEU A 148 8.30 3.96 -23.48
N PRO A 149 7.52 3.02 -24.05
CA PRO A 149 7.89 1.62 -24.10
C PRO A 149 9.22 1.38 -24.81
N ARG A 150 9.94 0.33 -24.39
CA ARG A 150 11.26 0.00 -24.97
C ARG A 150 11.22 -0.36 -26.45
N HIS A 151 10.16 -1.03 -26.89
CA HIS A 151 9.98 -1.36 -28.32
C HIS A 151 9.77 -0.11 -29.19
N HIS A 152 9.41 1.03 -28.58
CA HIS A 152 9.35 2.34 -29.23
C HIS A 152 10.60 3.20 -28.96
N GLY A 153 11.71 2.62 -28.47
CA GLY A 153 12.97 3.33 -28.22
C GLY A 153 13.05 4.09 -26.88
N GLY A 154 12.05 3.91 -26.01
CA GLY A 154 12.04 4.46 -24.65
C GLY A 154 12.71 3.57 -23.60
N ARG A 155 12.49 3.88 -22.32
CA ARG A 155 13.01 3.09 -21.18
C ARG A 155 11.97 2.16 -20.55
N GLY A 156 10.69 2.45 -20.73
CA GLY A 156 9.55 1.63 -20.30
C GLY A 156 9.28 1.68 -18.80
N LEU A 157 9.61 2.77 -18.10
CA LEU A 157 9.16 2.97 -16.73
C LEU A 157 7.65 3.22 -16.74
N LYS A 158 6.89 2.60 -15.85
CA LYS A 158 5.47 2.95 -15.69
C LYS A 158 5.35 4.29 -14.97
N GLU A 159 4.54 5.19 -15.52
CA GLU A 159 4.19 6.46 -14.88
C GLU A 159 3.18 6.21 -13.77
N VAL A 160 3.35 6.89 -12.63
CA VAL A 160 2.44 6.72 -11.49
C VAL A 160 1.05 7.23 -11.85
N GLU A 161 0.98 8.45 -12.39
CA GLU A 161 -0.30 9.07 -12.78
C GLU A 161 -1.10 8.20 -13.75
N ALA A 162 -0.45 7.69 -14.80
CA ALA A 162 -1.10 6.81 -15.77
C ALA A 162 -1.53 5.47 -15.14
N THR A 163 -0.73 4.90 -14.23
CA THR A 163 -1.05 3.62 -13.59
C THR A 163 -2.25 3.76 -12.66
N VAL A 164 -2.26 4.78 -11.79
CA VAL A 164 -3.37 5.01 -10.86
C VAL A 164 -4.66 5.30 -11.63
N THR A 165 -4.60 6.16 -12.64
CA THR A 165 -5.78 6.50 -13.46
C THR A 165 -6.35 5.26 -14.15
N ALA A 166 -5.50 4.39 -14.71
CA ALA A 166 -5.96 3.16 -15.37
C ALA A 166 -6.62 2.18 -14.38
N GLU A 167 -6.08 2.05 -13.17
CA GLU A 167 -6.64 1.17 -12.12
C GLU A 167 -7.96 1.73 -11.57
N SER A 168 -8.08 3.05 -11.44
CA SER A 168 -9.35 3.69 -11.03
C SER A 168 -10.45 3.48 -12.05
N VAL A 169 -10.16 3.61 -13.36
CA VAL A 169 -11.14 3.37 -14.44
C VAL A 169 -11.54 1.89 -14.56
N GLY A 170 -10.65 0.96 -14.20
CA GLY A 170 -10.96 -0.47 -14.22
C GLY A 170 -11.88 -0.96 -13.09
N LEU A 171 -12.18 -0.10 -12.12
CA LEU A 171 -13.08 -0.40 -10.99
C LEU A 171 -14.52 0.11 -11.20
N ASP A 172 -14.73 0.98 -12.19
CA ASP A 172 -16.05 1.48 -12.64
C ASP A 172 -16.68 0.56 -13.69
#